data_AF-A0A1H1S089-F1
#
_entry.id   AF-A0A1H1S089-F1
#
_cell.length_a   1.000
_cell.length_b   1.000
_cell.length_c   1.000
_cell.angle_alpha   90.00
_cell.angle_beta   90.00
_cell.angle_gamma   90.00
#
_symmetry.space_group_name_H-M   'P 1'
#
loop_
_entity.id
_entity.type
_entity.pdbx_description
1 polymer ?
#
loop_
_entity_poly.entity_id
_entity_poly.type
_entity_poly.pdbx_seq_one_letter_code
_entity_poly.pdbx_strand_id
1 'polypeptide(L)'
;MHEDALRAMLADDPNDARAFQALAEIVRRRAADAHVPDDPLAAPVDEQEVQRAADLAVWSLAEELAGNPRGWYPLVELGRLSVDEDLDGALRRFATATDRDPTGQALAESVVGLRESGHAVDALGLGIGHWRTREHVPEVGRQLVLAALDADRVADARNHLDALAAHPDSDAVKAMTPELERAITQREQSFGR
;
A
#
# COMPACT_ATOMS: atom_id res chain seq x y z
N MET A 1 -6.67 5.82 27.46
CA MET A 1 -5.58 6.83 27.47
C MET A 1 -4.72 6.75 26.20
N HIS A 2 -4.04 5.64 25.87
CA HIS A 2 -3.24 5.58 24.63
C HIS A 2 -4.09 5.37 23.36
N GLU A 3 -5.10 4.50 23.41
CA GLU A 3 -6.00 4.25 22.26
C GLU A 3 -6.86 5.48 21.91
N ASP A 4 -7.47 6.12 22.90
CA ASP A 4 -8.34 7.31 22.69
C ASP A 4 -7.58 8.47 22.03
N ALA A 5 -6.28 8.61 22.36
CA ALA A 5 -5.42 9.62 21.75
C ALA A 5 -5.14 9.31 20.27
N LEU A 6 -4.88 8.05 19.92
CA LEU A 6 -4.70 7.62 18.52
C LEU A 6 -5.99 7.81 17.72
N ARG A 7 -7.14 7.48 18.31
CA ARG A 7 -8.45 7.73 17.68
C ARG A 7 -8.72 9.23 17.48
N ALA A 8 -8.35 10.08 18.43
CA ALA A 8 -8.44 11.52 18.26
C ALA A 8 -7.54 12.03 17.13
N MET A 9 -6.30 11.55 17.05
CA MET A 9 -5.39 11.89 15.94
C MET A 9 -5.97 11.48 14.58
N LEU A 10 -6.55 10.28 14.48
CA LEU A 10 -7.16 9.78 13.23
C LEU A 10 -8.50 10.43 12.89
N ALA A 11 -9.20 11.00 13.86
CA ALA A 11 -10.36 11.83 13.61
C ALA A 11 -9.96 13.16 12.95
N ASP A 12 -8.82 13.74 13.36
CA ASP A 12 -8.26 14.97 12.80
C ASP A 12 -7.64 14.72 11.41
N ASP A 13 -6.76 13.71 11.32
CA ASP A 13 -6.11 13.25 10.10
C ASP A 13 -6.28 11.73 9.91
N PRO A 14 -7.27 11.28 9.12
CA PRO A 14 -7.47 9.85 8.86
C PRO A 14 -6.34 9.22 8.04
N ASN A 15 -5.39 10.02 7.55
CA ASN A 15 -4.25 9.58 6.74
C ASN A 15 -2.94 9.53 7.53
N ASP A 16 -2.96 9.77 8.85
CA ASP A 16 -1.79 9.56 9.69
C ASP A 16 -1.48 8.06 9.78
N ALA A 17 -0.60 7.61 8.87
CA ALA A 17 -0.17 6.22 8.78
C ALA A 17 0.41 5.70 10.09
N ARG A 18 1.12 6.54 10.86
CA ARG A 18 1.74 6.11 12.13
C ARG A 18 0.68 5.90 13.19
N ALA A 19 -0.28 6.82 13.29
CA ALA A 19 -1.38 6.67 14.22
C ALA A 19 -2.25 5.46 13.87
N PHE A 20 -2.51 5.24 12.58
CA PHE A 20 -3.25 4.07 12.09
C PHE A 20 -2.54 2.78 12.48
N GLN A 21 -1.26 2.62 12.14
CA GLN A 21 -0.51 1.39 12.42
C GLN A 21 -0.38 1.12 13.93
N ALA A 22 -0.19 2.17 14.74
CA ALA A 22 -0.17 2.02 16.19
C ALA A 22 -1.53 1.55 16.75
N LEU A 23 -2.65 2.08 16.21
CA LEU A 23 -3.99 1.66 16.61
C LEU A 23 -4.31 0.25 16.12
N ALA A 24 -3.95 -0.08 14.87
CA ALA A 24 -4.08 -1.40 14.28
C ALA A 24 -3.40 -2.46 15.15
N GLU A 25 -2.17 -2.19 15.61
CA GLU A 25 -1.43 -3.08 16.49
C GLU A 25 -2.11 -3.27 17.86
N ILE A 26 -2.73 -2.24 18.43
CA ILE A 26 -3.51 -2.37 19.67
C ILE A 26 -4.72 -3.29 19.47
N VAL A 27 -5.47 -3.12 18.37
CA VAL A 27 -6.66 -3.94 18.11
C VAL A 27 -6.30 -5.38 17.71
N ARG A 28 -5.19 -5.60 16.98
CA ARG A 28 -4.66 -6.96 16.69
C ARG A 28 -4.37 -7.71 17.97
N ARG A 29 -3.59 -7.14 18.89
CA ARG A 29 -3.25 -7.77 20.18
C ARG A 29 -4.49 -8.10 21.00
N ARG A 30 -5.45 -7.15 21.08
CA ARG A 30 -6.72 -7.39 21.79
C ARG A 30 -7.52 -8.55 21.19
N ALA A 31 -7.58 -8.63 19.86
CA ALA A 31 -8.29 -9.72 19.19
C ALA A 31 -7.62 -11.08 19.44
N ALA A 32 -6.29 -11.10 19.45
CA ALA A 32 -5.51 -12.30 19.78
C ALA A 32 -5.71 -12.75 21.24
N ASP A 33 -5.63 -11.81 22.19
CA ASP A 33 -5.78 -12.09 23.62
C ASP A 33 -7.18 -12.65 23.96
N ALA A 34 -8.22 -12.22 23.23
CA ALA A 34 -9.59 -12.71 23.42
C ALA A 34 -9.78 -14.19 23.06
N HIS A 35 -8.83 -14.80 22.34
CA HIS A 35 -8.87 -16.21 21.91
C HIS A 35 -7.98 -17.12 22.76
N VAL A 36 -7.36 -16.61 23.83
CA VAL A 36 -6.63 -17.44 24.80
C VAL A 36 -7.63 -17.96 25.85
N PRO A 37 -7.92 -19.27 25.88
CA PRO A 37 -8.85 -19.82 26.86
C PRO A 37 -8.24 -19.76 28.27
N ASP A 38 -9.01 -19.22 29.22
CA ASP A 38 -8.68 -19.24 30.66
C ASP A 38 -8.80 -20.66 31.28
N ASP A 39 -9.27 -21.65 30.51
CA ASP A 39 -9.50 -23.02 30.96
C ASP A 39 -8.30 -23.94 30.63
N PRO A 40 -7.61 -24.52 31.64
CA PRO A 40 -6.50 -25.45 31.43
C PRO A 40 -6.87 -26.78 30.77
N LEU A 41 -8.17 -27.05 30.55
CA LEU A 41 -8.68 -28.20 29.79
C LEU A 41 -9.17 -27.82 28.38
N ALA A 42 -9.05 -26.56 27.97
CA ALA A 42 -9.40 -26.16 26.61
C ALA A 42 -8.46 -26.79 25.58
N ALA A 43 -8.98 -26.98 24.36
CA ALA A 43 -8.15 -27.38 23.23
C ALA A 43 -7.06 -26.31 22.98
N PRO A 44 -5.90 -26.71 22.41
CA PRO A 44 -4.87 -25.75 22.00
C PRO A 44 -5.47 -24.69 21.07
N VAL A 45 -5.09 -23.44 21.28
CA VAL A 45 -5.52 -22.32 20.43
C VAL A 45 -5.01 -22.56 19.01
N ASP A 46 -5.91 -22.45 18.03
CA ASP A 46 -5.53 -22.48 16.62
C ASP A 46 -4.89 -21.14 16.23
N GLU A 47 -3.60 -21.16 15.92
CA GLU A 47 -2.84 -19.99 15.48
C GLU A 47 -3.47 -19.32 14.24
N GLN A 48 -4.10 -20.10 13.35
CA GLN A 48 -4.79 -19.56 12.18
C GLN A 48 -6.09 -18.83 12.56
N GLU A 49 -6.77 -19.26 13.63
CA GLU A 49 -7.95 -18.57 14.14
C GLU A 49 -7.56 -17.24 14.80
N VAL A 50 -6.48 -17.23 15.58
CA VAL A 50 -5.91 -16.01 16.18
C VAL A 50 -5.52 -15.00 15.11
N GLN A 51 -4.83 -15.44 14.06
CA GLN A 51 -4.42 -14.56 12.96
C GLN A 51 -5.63 -13.98 12.22
N ARG A 52 -6.64 -14.81 11.90
CA ARG A 52 -7.88 -14.34 11.26
C ARG A 52 -8.63 -13.33 12.13
N ALA A 53 -8.69 -13.54 13.44
CA ALA A 53 -9.31 -12.58 14.35
C ALA A 53 -8.56 -11.23 14.39
N ALA A 54 -7.22 -11.27 14.37
CA ALA A 54 -6.39 -10.09 14.31
C ALA A 54 -6.59 -9.31 12.99
N ASP A 55 -6.60 -10.00 11.85
CA ASP A 55 -6.82 -9.36 10.54
C ASP A 55 -8.24 -8.81 10.41
N LEU A 56 -9.26 -9.50 10.92
CA LEU A 56 -10.64 -8.99 10.98
C LEU A 56 -10.75 -7.73 11.86
N ALA A 57 -9.99 -7.65 12.96
CA ALA A 57 -9.98 -6.46 13.80
C ALA A 57 -9.37 -5.24 13.08
N VAL A 58 -8.30 -5.44 12.31
CA VAL A 58 -7.73 -4.36 11.48
C VAL A 58 -8.66 -4.00 10.33
N TRP A 59 -9.29 -4.98 9.70
CA TRP A 59 -10.30 -4.75 8.67
C TRP A 59 -11.41 -3.85 9.19
N SER A 60 -12.00 -4.19 10.35
CA SER A 60 -13.07 -3.40 10.96
C SER A 60 -12.63 -1.97 11.29
N LEU A 61 -11.41 -1.78 11.80
CA LEU A 61 -10.84 -0.45 12.04
C LEU A 61 -10.68 0.34 10.74
N ALA A 62 -10.17 -0.30 9.70
CA ALA A 62 -9.94 0.33 8.40
C ALA A 62 -11.27 0.71 7.72
N GLU A 63 -12.30 -0.13 7.83
CA GLU A 63 -13.66 0.19 7.34
C GLU A 63 -14.27 1.38 8.08
N GLU A 64 -14.16 1.43 9.41
CA GLU A 64 -14.62 2.56 10.23
C GLU A 64 -14.02 3.87 9.71
N LEU A 65 -12.70 3.91 9.51
CA LEU A 65 -11.97 5.10 9.09
C LEU A 65 -12.13 5.42 7.60
N ALA A 66 -12.31 4.42 6.74
CA ALA A 66 -12.55 4.61 5.30
C ALA A 66 -13.89 5.30 5.01
N GLY A 67 -14.83 5.27 5.96
CA GLY A 67 -16.07 6.06 5.91
C GLY A 67 -15.84 7.58 5.89
N ASN A 68 -14.67 8.05 6.33
CA ASN A 68 -14.31 9.46 6.24
C ASN A 68 -13.94 9.81 4.78
N PRO A 69 -14.60 10.81 4.14
CA PRO A 69 -14.34 11.16 2.75
C PRO A 69 -12.90 11.66 2.48
N ARG A 70 -12.17 12.08 3.53
CA ARG A 70 -10.76 12.49 3.44
C ARG A 70 -9.79 11.33 3.66
N GLY A 71 -10.28 10.16 4.11
CA GLY A 71 -9.44 9.00 4.42
C GLY A 71 -9.12 8.20 3.16
N TRP A 72 -7.90 8.34 2.64
CA TRP A 72 -7.34 7.49 1.59
C TRP A 72 -6.48 6.37 2.19
N TYR A 73 -5.74 6.62 3.27
CA TYR A 73 -4.85 5.61 3.86
C TYR A 73 -5.60 4.37 4.36
N PRO A 74 -6.75 4.48 5.05
CA PRO A 74 -7.53 3.30 5.44
C PRO A 74 -8.04 2.48 4.25
N LEU A 75 -8.29 3.12 3.10
CA LEU A 75 -8.67 2.41 1.87
C LEU A 75 -7.49 1.63 1.28
N VAL A 76 -6.28 2.18 1.36
CA VAL A 76 -5.05 1.45 0.98
C VAL A 76 -4.88 0.22 1.89
N GLU A 77 -5.06 0.37 3.19
CA GLU A 77 -4.95 -0.76 4.14
C GLU A 77 -6.02 -1.83 3.88
N LEU A 78 -7.28 -1.44 3.61
CA LEU A 78 -8.31 -2.40 3.18
C LEU A 78 -7.95 -3.10 1.88
N GLY A 79 -7.36 -2.37 0.92
CA GLY A 79 -6.88 -2.97 -0.33
C GLY A 79 -5.77 -3.99 -0.09
N ARG A 80 -4.82 -3.71 0.80
CA ARG A 80 -3.74 -4.64 1.19
C ARG A 80 -4.28 -5.90 1.86
N LEU A 81 -5.24 -5.75 2.77
CA LEU A 81 -5.85 -6.89 3.44
C LEU A 81 -6.69 -7.76 2.49
N SER A 82 -7.22 -7.19 1.40
CA SER A 82 -8.12 -7.92 0.49
C SER A 82 -7.45 -8.45 -0.77
N VAL A 83 -6.20 -8.09 -1.07
CA VAL A 83 -5.60 -8.32 -2.40
C VAL A 83 -5.53 -9.81 -2.78
N ASP A 84 -5.20 -10.67 -1.82
CA ASP A 84 -5.05 -12.12 -2.06
C ASP A 84 -6.39 -12.85 -2.19
N GLU A 85 -7.46 -12.34 -1.57
CA GLU A 85 -8.78 -12.98 -1.52
C GLU A 85 -9.80 -12.35 -2.50
N ASP A 86 -9.67 -11.04 -2.75
CA ASP A 86 -10.57 -10.22 -3.58
C ASP A 86 -9.76 -9.10 -4.27
N LEU A 87 -9.00 -9.47 -5.30
CA LEU A 87 -8.20 -8.53 -6.10
C LEU A 87 -9.06 -7.42 -6.73
N ASP A 88 -10.23 -7.76 -7.26
CA ASP A 88 -11.13 -6.78 -7.87
C ASP A 88 -11.62 -5.75 -6.85
N GLY A 89 -11.95 -6.18 -5.63
CA GLY A 89 -12.27 -5.30 -4.53
C GLY A 89 -11.09 -4.48 -4.06
N ALA A 90 -9.89 -5.04 -4.00
CA ALA A 90 -8.66 -4.32 -3.69
C ALA A 90 -8.43 -3.18 -4.69
N LEU A 91 -8.54 -3.47 -5.99
CA LEU A 91 -8.37 -2.48 -7.05
C LEU A 91 -9.39 -1.34 -6.97
N ARG A 92 -10.66 -1.62 -6.67
CA ARG A 92 -11.67 -0.57 -6.45
C ARG A 92 -11.32 0.33 -5.26
N ARG A 93 -10.81 -0.25 -4.16
CA ARG A 93 -10.39 0.50 -2.97
C ARG A 93 -9.17 1.36 -3.25
N PHE A 94 -8.16 0.82 -3.93
CA PHE A 94 -6.97 1.57 -4.36
C PHE A 94 -7.28 2.71 -5.32
N ALA A 95 -8.17 2.49 -6.29
CA ALA A 95 -8.65 3.55 -7.18
C ALA A 95 -9.36 4.67 -6.38
N THR A 96 -10.26 4.29 -5.47
CA THR A 96 -10.94 5.25 -4.60
C THR A 96 -9.96 6.02 -3.70
N ALA A 97 -8.93 5.36 -3.17
CA ALA A 97 -7.88 5.99 -2.38
C ALA A 97 -7.10 7.03 -3.22
N THR A 98 -6.76 6.64 -4.45
CA THR A 98 -6.08 7.52 -5.42
C THR A 98 -6.93 8.74 -5.76
N ASP A 99 -8.23 8.58 -5.95
CA ASP A 99 -9.14 9.70 -6.23
C ASP A 99 -9.27 10.68 -5.04
N ARG A 100 -9.11 10.20 -3.81
CA ARG A 100 -9.16 11.02 -2.59
C ARG A 100 -7.87 11.76 -2.30
N ASP A 101 -6.76 11.40 -2.95
CA ASP A 101 -5.45 12.00 -2.73
C ASP A 101 -4.88 12.64 -4.01
N PRO A 102 -5.00 13.97 -4.16
CA PRO A 102 -4.45 14.67 -5.31
C PRO A 102 -2.92 14.73 -5.34
N THR A 103 -2.24 14.36 -4.24
CA THR A 103 -0.77 14.37 -4.18
C THR A 103 -0.14 13.12 -4.78
N GLY A 104 -0.92 12.06 -4.98
CA GLY A 104 -0.46 10.77 -5.51
C GLY A 104 0.29 9.90 -4.50
N GLN A 105 0.34 10.24 -3.21
CA GLN A 105 0.83 9.36 -2.15
C GLN A 105 0.00 8.06 -2.07
N ALA A 106 -1.32 8.16 -2.11
CA ALA A 106 -2.21 6.99 -2.12
C ALA A 106 -1.94 6.08 -3.32
N LEU A 107 -1.66 6.66 -4.48
CA LEU A 107 -1.30 5.92 -5.69
C LEU A 107 0.03 5.19 -5.51
N ALA A 108 1.06 5.87 -4.97
CA ALA A 108 2.35 5.24 -4.71
C ALA A 108 2.21 4.05 -3.75
N GLU A 109 1.51 4.24 -2.63
CA GLU A 109 1.27 3.20 -1.62
C GLU A 109 0.44 2.02 -2.15
N SER A 110 -0.53 2.30 -3.03
CA SER A 110 -1.36 1.28 -3.69
C SER A 110 -0.55 0.46 -4.70
N VAL A 111 0.31 1.11 -5.49
CA VAL A 111 1.22 0.43 -6.42
C VAL A 111 2.20 -0.46 -5.66
N VAL A 112 2.74 0.01 -4.53
CA VAL A 112 3.58 -0.83 -3.64
C VAL A 112 2.79 -2.06 -3.18
N GLY A 113 1.59 -1.87 -2.64
CA GLY A 113 0.76 -2.98 -2.13
C GLY A 113 0.47 -4.05 -3.19
N LEU A 114 0.13 -3.64 -4.42
CA LEU A 114 -0.07 -4.57 -5.53
C LEU A 114 1.22 -5.28 -5.95
N ARG A 115 2.34 -4.54 -6.06
CA ARG A 115 3.64 -5.13 -6.42
C ARG A 115 4.11 -6.19 -5.42
N GLU A 116 4.08 -5.85 -4.13
CA GLU A 116 4.55 -6.73 -3.06
C GLU A 116 3.70 -8.00 -2.94
N SER A 117 2.44 -7.94 -3.38
CA SER A 117 1.52 -9.08 -3.44
C SER A 117 1.59 -9.86 -4.76
N GLY A 118 2.56 -9.56 -5.63
CA GLY A 118 2.75 -10.27 -6.91
C GLY A 118 1.86 -9.80 -8.07
N HIS A 119 1.08 -8.75 -7.88
CA HIS A 119 0.14 -8.19 -8.86
C HIS A 119 0.75 -7.00 -9.63
N ALA A 120 1.99 -7.16 -10.12
CA ALA A 120 2.73 -6.09 -10.77
C ALA A 120 2.06 -5.54 -12.04
N VAL A 121 1.36 -6.40 -12.81
CA VAL A 121 0.61 -5.97 -14.01
C VAL A 121 -0.57 -5.08 -13.63
N ASP A 122 -1.31 -5.44 -12.58
CA ASP A 122 -2.43 -4.65 -12.06
C ASP A 122 -1.93 -3.33 -11.46
N ALA A 123 -0.77 -3.35 -10.81
CA ALA A 123 -0.08 -2.15 -10.30
C ALA A 123 0.23 -1.16 -11.43
N LEU A 124 0.74 -1.64 -12.57
CA LEU A 124 0.95 -0.82 -13.77
C LEU A 124 -0.38 -0.27 -14.32
N GLY A 125 -1.42 -1.11 -14.40
CA GLY A 125 -2.74 -0.70 -14.87
C GLY A 125 -3.32 0.45 -14.06
N LEU A 126 -3.29 0.32 -12.72
CA LEU A 126 -3.72 1.37 -11.80
C LEU A 126 -2.88 2.64 -11.98
N GLY A 127 -1.55 2.51 -11.97
CA GLY A 127 -0.63 3.64 -12.04
C GLY A 127 -0.70 4.41 -13.36
N ILE A 128 -0.77 3.74 -14.51
CA ILE A 128 -0.90 4.39 -15.83
C ILE A 128 -2.21 5.18 -15.94
N GLY A 129 -3.31 4.68 -15.35
CA GLY A 129 -4.60 5.35 -15.37
C GLY A 129 -4.64 6.66 -14.58
N HIS A 130 -3.85 6.75 -13.51
CA HIS A 130 -3.98 7.83 -12.52
C HIS A 130 -2.75 8.72 -12.39
N TRP A 131 -1.56 8.31 -12.86
CA TRP A 131 -0.35 9.08 -12.64
C TRP A 131 -0.35 10.41 -13.42
N ARG A 132 -0.14 11.51 -12.69
CA ARG A 132 0.08 12.85 -13.23
C ARG A 132 1.49 13.32 -12.89
N THR A 133 2.45 13.06 -13.77
CA THR A 133 3.89 13.30 -13.55
C THR A 133 4.27 14.70 -13.05
N ARG A 134 3.48 15.73 -13.34
CA ARG A 134 3.78 17.10 -12.90
C ARG A 134 3.12 17.50 -11.58
N GLU A 135 2.17 16.70 -11.11
CA GLU A 135 1.30 17.01 -9.97
C GLU A 135 1.55 16.06 -8.81
N HIS A 136 1.76 14.77 -9.11
CA HIS A 136 1.98 13.73 -8.12
C HIS A 136 3.42 13.66 -7.67
N VAL A 137 3.65 13.19 -6.44
CA VAL A 137 4.99 12.97 -5.89
C VAL A 137 5.87 12.08 -6.80
N PRO A 138 7.20 12.31 -6.85
CA PRO A 138 8.13 11.51 -7.65
C PRO A 138 8.07 10.00 -7.36
N GLU A 139 7.69 9.63 -6.13
CA GLU A 139 7.59 8.24 -5.70
C GLU A 139 6.62 7.43 -6.56
N VAL A 140 5.56 8.03 -7.12
CA VAL A 140 4.66 7.30 -8.05
C VAL A 140 5.44 6.81 -9.27
N GLY A 141 6.29 7.67 -9.85
CA GLY A 141 7.11 7.30 -11.00
C GLY A 141 8.15 6.24 -10.63
N ARG A 142 8.78 6.34 -9.45
CA ARG A 142 9.68 5.31 -8.91
C ARG A 142 8.98 3.96 -8.86
N GLN A 143 7.79 3.91 -8.27
CA GLN A 143 7.02 2.67 -8.13
C GLN A 143 6.52 2.10 -9.46
N LEU A 144 6.21 2.94 -10.45
CA LEU A 144 5.87 2.50 -11.81
C LEU A 144 7.05 1.87 -12.54
N VAL A 145 8.26 2.44 -12.40
CA VAL A 145 9.48 1.82 -12.93
C VAL A 145 9.68 0.43 -12.31
N LEU A 146 9.54 0.32 -10.99
CA LEU A 146 9.71 -0.96 -10.29
C LEU A 146 8.60 -1.96 -10.66
N ALA A 147 7.34 -1.54 -10.77
CA ALA A 147 6.24 -2.40 -11.23
C ALA A 147 6.51 -2.96 -12.64
N ALA A 148 7.05 -2.13 -13.53
CA ALA A 148 7.41 -2.56 -14.88
C ALA A 148 8.53 -3.61 -14.87
N LEU A 149 9.52 -3.48 -13.97
CA LEU A 149 10.58 -4.47 -13.83
C LEU A 149 10.09 -5.79 -13.21
N ASP A 150 9.17 -5.72 -12.25
CA ASP A 150 8.54 -6.90 -11.65
C ASP A 150 7.67 -7.66 -12.67
N ALA A 151 7.03 -6.92 -13.59
CA ALA A 151 6.22 -7.48 -14.67
C ALA A 151 7.04 -7.90 -15.92
N ASP A 152 8.37 -7.94 -15.86
CA ASP A 152 9.26 -8.26 -16.99
C ASP A 152 9.18 -7.25 -18.18
N ARG A 153 8.64 -6.05 -17.97
CA ARG A 153 8.42 -5.02 -19.00
C ARG A 153 9.51 -3.94 -18.98
N VAL A 154 10.72 -4.33 -19.35
CA VAL A 154 11.91 -3.45 -19.27
C VAL A 154 11.79 -2.18 -20.15
N ALA A 155 11.11 -2.27 -21.30
CA ALA A 155 10.86 -1.11 -22.15
C ALA A 155 9.93 -0.07 -21.49
N ASP A 156 8.87 -0.54 -20.83
CA ASP A 156 7.97 0.31 -20.05
C ASP A 156 8.70 0.97 -18.87
N ALA A 157 9.58 0.22 -18.18
CA ALA A 157 10.40 0.75 -17.10
C ALA A 157 11.26 1.94 -17.57
N ARG A 158 11.83 1.87 -18.79
CA ARG A 158 12.51 3.01 -19.44
C ARG A 158 11.60 4.19 -19.64
N ASN A 159 10.44 3.95 -20.27
CA ASN A 159 9.49 5.01 -20.57
C ASN A 159 9.00 5.72 -19.31
N HIS A 160 8.78 4.99 -18.21
CA HIS A 160 8.40 5.57 -16.93
C HIS A 160 9.55 6.38 -16.29
N LEU A 161 10.80 5.92 -16.40
CA LEU A 161 11.96 6.67 -15.94
C LEU A 161 12.14 7.97 -16.73
N ASP A 162 11.99 7.91 -18.06
CA ASP A 162 12.06 9.07 -18.95
C ASP A 162 10.94 10.07 -18.64
N ALA A 163 9.71 9.58 -18.40
CA ALA A 163 8.61 10.43 -17.97
C ALA A 163 8.91 11.10 -16.62
N LEU A 164 9.43 10.34 -15.64
CA LEU A 164 9.79 10.86 -14.32
C LEU A 164 10.84 11.99 -14.39
N ALA A 165 11.73 11.98 -15.39
CA ALA A 165 12.69 13.06 -15.63
C ALA A 165 12.02 14.43 -15.92
N ALA A 166 10.75 14.45 -16.34
CA ALA A 166 9.98 15.67 -16.56
C ALA A 166 9.30 16.23 -15.29
N HIS A 167 9.43 15.56 -14.14
CA HIS A 167 8.84 15.99 -12.87
C HIS A 167 9.50 17.30 -12.37
N PRO A 168 8.73 18.27 -11.82
CA PRO A 168 9.27 19.56 -11.36
C PRO A 168 10.32 19.50 -10.26
N ASP A 169 10.18 18.57 -9.32
CA ASP A 169 11.18 18.30 -8.26
C ASP A 169 12.38 17.52 -8.82
N SER A 170 13.29 18.25 -9.47
CA SER A 170 14.45 17.64 -10.12
C SER A 170 15.45 17.03 -9.14
N ASP A 171 15.47 17.48 -7.89
CA ASP A 171 16.45 17.01 -6.90
C ASP A 171 16.03 15.66 -6.32
N ALA A 172 14.73 15.48 -6.02
CA ALA A 172 14.19 14.18 -5.65
C ALA A 172 14.36 13.16 -6.78
N VAL A 173 14.09 13.54 -8.03
CA VAL A 173 14.29 12.66 -9.19
C VAL A 173 15.75 12.24 -9.33
N LYS A 174 16.70 13.19 -9.31
CA LYS A 174 18.15 12.89 -9.40
C LYS A 174 18.62 11.96 -8.29
N ALA A 175 18.04 12.04 -7.09
CA ALA A 175 18.42 11.18 -5.98
C ALA A 175 18.08 9.70 -6.22
N MET A 176 16.96 9.42 -6.90
CA MET A 176 16.49 8.05 -7.18
C MET A 176 16.93 7.49 -8.54
N THR A 177 17.25 8.35 -9.52
CA THR A 177 17.64 7.92 -10.89
C THR A 177 18.75 6.86 -10.90
N PRO A 178 19.87 6.98 -10.15
CA PRO A 178 20.96 5.99 -10.22
C PRO A 178 20.56 4.60 -9.74
N GLU A 179 19.63 4.51 -8.78
CA GLU A 179 19.09 3.24 -8.31
C GLU A 179 18.26 2.57 -9.42
N LEU A 180 17.36 3.35 -10.03
CA LEU A 180 16.44 2.88 -11.07
C LEU A 180 17.16 2.46 -12.35
N GLU A 181 18.11 3.26 -12.83
CA GLU A 181 18.94 2.92 -14.00
C GLU A 181 19.70 1.62 -13.80
N ARG A 182 20.24 1.41 -12.59
CA ARG A 182 20.93 0.18 -12.23
C ARG A 182 19.98 -1.02 -12.26
N ALA A 183 18.80 -0.91 -11.64
CA ALA A 183 17.82 -1.99 -11.61
C ALA A 183 17.38 -2.39 -13.03
N ILE A 184 17.11 -1.39 -13.88
CA ILE A 184 16.79 -1.58 -15.30
C ILE A 184 17.93 -2.31 -16.03
N THR A 185 19.17 -1.84 -15.88
CA THR A 185 20.34 -2.42 -16.56
C THR A 185 20.57 -3.87 -16.14
N GLN A 186 20.44 -4.18 -14.84
CA GLN A 186 20.55 -5.54 -14.33
C GLN A 186 19.51 -6.47 -14.98
N ARG A 187 18.27 -5.97 -15.15
CA ARG A 187 17.20 -6.74 -15.76
C ARG A 187 17.47 -7.04 -17.23
N GLU A 188 17.98 -6.08 -18.00
CA GLU A 188 18.36 -6.32 -19.40
C GLU A 188 19.42 -7.41 -19.56
N GLN A 189 20.44 -7.38 -18.71
CA GLN A 189 21.53 -8.35 -18.74
C GLN A 189 21.08 -9.76 -18.32
N SER A 190 19.96 -9.87 -17.60
CA SER A 190 19.34 -11.13 -17.23
C SER A 190 18.57 -11.77 -18.39
N PHE A 191 17.96 -10.96 -19.27
CA PHE A 191 17.22 -11.42 -20.45
C PHE A 191 18.09 -11.69 -21.68
N GLY A 192 19.30 -11.12 -21.72
CA GLY A 192 20.27 -11.35 -22.79
C GLY A 192 21.12 -12.62 -22.65
N ARG A 193 20.88 -13.44 -21.61
CA ARG A 193 21.53 -14.73 -21.38
C ARG A 193 20.54 -15.87 -21.57
#